data_AF-A0A8H5FDM8-F1
#
_entry.id   AF-A0A8H5FDM8-F1
#
_cell.length_a   1.000
_cell.length_b   1.000
_cell.length_c   1.000
_cell.angle_alpha   90.00
_cell.angle_beta   90.00
_cell.angle_gamma   90.00
#
_symmetry.space_group_name_H-M   'P 1'
#
loop_
_entity.id
_entity.type
_entity.pdbx_description
1 polymer ?
#
loop_
_entity_poly.entity_id
_entity_poly.type
_entity_poly.pdbx_seq_one_letter_code
_entity_poly.pdbx_strand_id
1 'polypeptide(L)'
;MSLFVGILFFDALQRMFRITAESEMAKSGQGQHMGDVRTETNFAARKFYAQRNTYLTGFTLFLSLVLIRTFSITLDLIHVQEEYAKIKGTGKTGSGSESDKDKQIAELKRQVRDFETLKNQAKSQAQEYDRLADRYNKLAGEKGADKKA
;
A
#
# COMPACT_ATOMS: atom_id res chain seq x y z
N MET A 1 -1.97 -11.00 12.06
CA MET A 1 -2.87 -10.04 11.39
C MET A 1 -2.71 -10.09 9.87
N SER A 2 -1.50 -9.86 9.32
CA SER A 2 -1.28 -9.74 7.86
C SER A 2 -1.49 -11.01 7.05
N LEU A 3 -1.27 -12.19 7.65
CA LEU A 3 -1.58 -13.48 7.02
C LEU A 3 -3.08 -13.64 6.75
N PHE A 4 -3.93 -13.24 7.70
CA PHE A 4 -5.39 -13.30 7.55
C PHE A 4 -5.88 -12.36 6.45
N VAL A 5 -5.34 -11.12 6.41
CA VAL A 5 -5.63 -10.15 5.34
C VAL A 5 -5.15 -10.67 3.98
N GLY A 6 -4.01 -11.36 3.93
CA GLY A 6 -3.50 -12.02 2.73
C GLY A 6 -4.41 -13.12 2.20
N ILE A 7 -4.95 -13.96 3.08
CA ILE A 7 -5.90 -15.02 2.69
C ILE A 7 -7.19 -14.41 2.12
N LEU A 8 -7.73 -13.36 2.76
CA LEU A 8 -8.92 -12.66 2.24
C LEU A 8 -8.68 -11.98 0.89
N PHE A 9 -7.49 -11.42 0.69
CA PHE A 9 -7.11 -10.85 -0.60
C PHE A 9 -7.00 -11.92 -1.69
N PHE A 10 -6.41 -13.08 -1.37
CA PHE A 10 -6.31 -14.18 -2.31
C PHE A 10 -7.69 -14.77 -2.66
N ASP A 11 -8.59 -14.91 -1.70
CA ASP A 11 -9.99 -15.28 -1.94
C ASP A 11 -10.69 -14.28 -2.87
N ALA A 12 -10.54 -12.97 -2.61
CA ALA A 12 -11.10 -11.92 -3.45
C ALA A 12 -10.55 -11.96 -4.89
N LEU A 13 -9.23 -12.19 -5.05
CA LEU A 13 -8.58 -12.36 -6.35
C LEU A 13 -9.12 -13.58 -7.11
N GLN A 14 -9.20 -14.73 -6.46
CA GLN A 14 -9.72 -15.95 -7.08
C GLN A 14 -11.18 -15.76 -7.53
N ARG A 15 -12.01 -15.14 -6.69
CA ARG A 15 -13.39 -14.79 -7.04
C ARG A 15 -13.45 -13.81 -8.21
N MET A 16 -12.59 -12.79 -8.25
CA MET A 16 -12.55 -11.81 -9.34
C MET A 16 -12.13 -12.45 -10.66
N PHE A 17 -11.12 -13.32 -10.67
CA PHE A 17 -10.70 -14.04 -11.88
C PHE A 17 -11.80 -14.97 -12.38
N ARG A 18 -12.46 -15.72 -11.48
CA ARG A 18 -13.58 -16.58 -11.85
C ARG A 18 -14.74 -15.79 -12.49
N ILE A 19 -15.17 -14.69 -11.87
CA ILE A 19 -16.26 -13.84 -12.39
C ILE A 19 -15.86 -13.18 -13.71
N THR A 20 -14.60 -12.81 -13.88
CA THR A 20 -14.09 -12.23 -15.14
C THR A 20 -14.10 -13.26 -16.26
N ALA A 21 -13.66 -14.50 -15.99
CA ALA A 21 -13.68 -15.60 -16.96
C ALA A 21 -15.12 -15.99 -17.34
N GLU A 22 -16.03 -16.10 -16.37
CA GLU A 22 -17.47 -16.33 -16.62
C GLU A 22 -18.07 -15.22 -17.51
N SER A 23 -17.68 -13.96 -17.28
CA SER A 23 -18.11 -12.82 -18.11
C SER A 23 -17.51 -12.81 -19.52
N GLU A 24 -16.30 -13.33 -19.72
CA GLU A 24 -15.66 -13.40 -21.05
C GLU A 24 -16.20 -14.57 -21.87
N MET A 25 -16.42 -15.74 -21.26
CA MET A 25 -17.05 -16.89 -21.92
C MET A 25 -18.48 -16.57 -22.38
N ALA A 26 -19.24 -15.79 -21.59
CA ALA A 26 -20.56 -15.32 -21.99
C ALA A 26 -20.53 -14.38 -23.21
N LYS A 27 -19.38 -13.75 -23.51
CA LYS A 27 -19.20 -12.84 -24.66
C LYS A 27 -18.58 -13.51 -25.89
N SER A 28 -17.84 -14.61 -25.75
CA SER A 28 -17.01 -15.19 -26.82
C SER A 28 -17.64 -16.33 -27.64
N GLY A 29 -18.75 -16.93 -27.20
CA GLY A 29 -19.61 -17.71 -28.10
C GLY A 29 -20.25 -18.98 -27.54
N GLN A 30 -21.39 -19.35 -28.14
CA GLN A 30 -21.94 -20.71 -28.17
C GLN A 30 -22.73 -21.21 -26.94
N GLY A 31 -23.54 -20.34 -26.32
CA GLY A 31 -24.66 -20.74 -25.45
C GLY A 31 -25.96 -20.19 -26.02
N GLN A 32 -26.88 -21.08 -26.40
CA GLN A 32 -28.16 -20.74 -27.02
C GLN A 32 -28.94 -19.64 -26.29
N HIS A 33 -29.58 -18.77 -27.07
CA HIS A 33 -30.75 -17.95 -26.71
C HIS A 33 -30.90 -17.58 -25.23
N MET A 34 -30.30 -16.46 -24.81
CA MET A 34 -30.91 -15.61 -23.79
C MET A 34 -30.47 -14.16 -23.98
N GLY A 35 -31.04 -13.51 -25.00
CA GLY A 35 -31.02 -12.06 -25.13
C GLY A 35 -31.86 -11.42 -24.04
N ASP A 36 -31.34 -11.33 -22.83
CA ASP A 36 -31.90 -10.47 -21.80
C ASP A 36 -30.85 -9.46 -21.35
N VAL A 37 -31.08 -8.19 -21.69
CA VAL A 37 -30.33 -7.02 -21.19
C VAL A 37 -30.19 -7.07 -19.66
N ARG A 38 -31.14 -7.72 -18.99
CA ARG A 38 -31.13 -7.97 -17.54
C ARG A 38 -29.99 -8.91 -17.12
N THR A 39 -29.64 -9.92 -17.91
CA THR A 39 -28.53 -10.85 -17.64
C THR A 39 -27.18 -10.16 -17.81
N GLU A 40 -27.01 -9.38 -18.88
CA GLU A 40 -25.78 -8.61 -19.11
C GLU A 40 -25.55 -7.55 -18.02
N THR A 41 -26.61 -6.85 -17.61
CA THR A 41 -26.55 -5.85 -16.53
C THR A 41 -26.18 -6.50 -15.19
N ASN A 42 -26.69 -7.71 -14.92
CA ASN A 42 -26.33 -8.48 -13.73
C ASN A 42 -24.84 -8.91 -13.72
N PHE A 43 -24.29 -9.33 -14.87
CA PHE A 43 -22.87 -9.68 -14.97
C PHE A 43 -21.94 -8.47 -14.80
N ALA A 44 -22.29 -7.34 -15.42
CA ALA A 44 -21.54 -6.10 -15.26
C ALA A 44 -21.47 -5.69 -13.78
N ALA A 45 -22.61 -5.72 -13.07
CA ALA A 45 -22.66 -5.42 -11.64
C ALA A 45 -21.76 -6.36 -10.82
N ARG A 46 -21.85 -7.68 -11.04
CA ARG A 46 -21.00 -8.68 -10.35
C ARG A 46 -19.51 -8.43 -10.57
N LYS A 47 -19.10 -8.05 -11.78
CA LYS A 47 -17.71 -7.70 -12.10
C LYS A 47 -17.26 -6.45 -11.34
N PHE A 48 -18.07 -5.40 -11.30
CA PHE A 48 -17.76 -4.19 -10.52
C PHE A 48 -17.60 -4.47 -9.03
N TYR A 49 -18.47 -5.29 -8.44
CA TYR A 49 -18.34 -5.66 -7.02
C TYR A 49 -17.08 -6.49 -6.75
N ALA A 50 -16.78 -7.48 -7.60
CA ALA A 50 -15.59 -8.31 -7.45
C ALA A 50 -14.30 -7.48 -7.58
N GLN A 51 -14.27 -6.56 -8.54
CA GLN A 51 -13.14 -5.66 -8.77
C GLN A 51 -12.92 -4.71 -7.59
N ARG A 52 -13.99 -4.05 -7.09
CA ARG A 52 -13.91 -3.17 -5.92
C ARG A 52 -13.44 -3.92 -4.67
N ASN A 53 -13.98 -5.10 -4.42
CA ASN A 53 -13.64 -5.89 -3.23
C ASN A 53 -12.18 -6.36 -3.26
N THR A 54 -11.66 -6.69 -4.45
CA THR A 54 -10.25 -7.03 -4.65
C THR A 54 -9.33 -5.84 -4.38
N TYR A 55 -9.67 -4.66 -4.90
CA TYR A 55 -8.86 -3.47 -4.64
C TYR A 55 -8.91 -3.03 -3.18
N LEU A 56 -10.08 -3.12 -2.53
CA LEU A 56 -10.23 -2.77 -1.12
C LEU A 56 -9.37 -3.69 -0.23
N THR A 57 -9.48 -5.00 -0.43
CA THR A 57 -8.67 -5.98 0.33
C THR A 57 -7.18 -5.87 0.00
N GLY A 58 -6.81 -5.58 -1.25
CA GLY A 58 -5.43 -5.35 -1.67
C GLY A 58 -4.81 -4.09 -1.05
N PHE A 59 -5.57 -3.01 -0.95
CA PHE A 59 -5.10 -1.78 -0.30
C PHE A 59 -4.93 -1.99 1.22
N THR A 60 -5.84 -2.71 1.87
CA THR A 60 -5.69 -3.09 3.29
C THR A 60 -4.44 -3.94 3.51
N LEU A 61 -4.16 -4.89 2.62
CA LEU A 61 -2.94 -5.70 2.67
C LEU A 61 -1.69 -4.83 2.54
N PHE A 62 -1.66 -3.95 1.55
CA PHE A 62 -0.54 -3.02 1.35
C PHE A 62 -0.29 -2.14 2.57
N LEU A 63 -1.34 -1.50 3.11
CA LEU A 63 -1.23 -0.72 4.34
C LEU A 63 -0.74 -1.55 5.51
N SER A 64 -1.19 -2.81 5.66
CA SER A 64 -0.72 -3.67 6.75
C SER A 64 0.79 -3.95 6.67
N LEU A 65 1.35 -4.10 5.47
CA LEU A 65 2.78 -4.29 5.27
C LEU A 65 3.57 -3.01 5.54
N VAL A 66 3.06 -1.86 5.06
CA VAL A 66 3.66 -0.54 5.32
C VAL A 66 3.67 -0.22 6.80
N LEU A 67 2.58 -0.52 7.51
CA LEU A 67 2.50 -0.32 8.96
C LEU A 67 3.51 -1.20 9.68
N ILE A 68 3.60 -2.49 9.36
CA ILE A 68 4.60 -3.38 9.97
C ILE A 68 6.01 -2.83 9.76
N ARG A 69 6.34 -2.45 8.52
CA ARG A 69 7.67 -1.90 8.21
C ARG A 69 7.94 -0.62 8.97
N THR A 70 6.95 0.29 9.02
CA THR A 70 7.07 1.58 9.74
C THR A 70 7.20 1.37 11.24
N PHE A 71 6.45 0.45 11.84
CA PHE A 71 6.57 0.10 13.26
C PHE A 71 7.94 -0.48 13.58
N SER A 72 8.47 -1.39 12.76
CA SER A 72 9.82 -1.93 12.94
C SER A 72 10.88 -0.83 12.89
N ILE A 73 10.85 0.04 11.88
CA ILE A 73 11.79 1.17 11.77
C ILE A 73 11.66 2.11 12.98
N THR A 74 10.44 2.36 13.45
CA THR A 74 10.21 3.24 14.60
C THR A 74 10.77 2.63 15.90
N LEU A 75 10.61 1.32 16.11
CA LEU A 75 11.19 0.62 17.25
C LEU A 75 12.72 0.59 17.19
N ASP A 76 13.29 0.38 16.00
CA ASP A 76 14.73 0.45 15.77
C ASP A 76 15.26 1.86 16.11
N LEU A 77 14.53 2.92 15.72
CA LEU A 77 14.88 4.30 16.08
C LEU A 77 14.85 4.56 17.58
N ILE A 78 13.84 4.03 18.30
CA ILE A 78 13.78 4.18 19.76
C ILE A 78 14.98 3.49 20.41
N HIS A 79 15.31 2.27 19.99
CA HIS A 79 16.50 1.56 20.49
C HIS A 79 17.79 2.35 20.24
N VAL A 80 17.97 2.87 19.02
CA VAL A 80 19.16 3.67 18.67
C VAL A 80 19.21 4.97 19.49
N GLN A 81 18.08 5.62 19.73
CA GLN A 81 18.02 6.81 20.59
C GLN A 81 18.36 6.50 22.06
N GLU A 82 17.88 5.38 22.60
CA GLU A 82 18.21 4.92 23.95
C GLU A 82 19.70 4.60 24.10
N GLU A 83 20.29 3.89 23.13
CA GLU A 83 21.73 3.60 23.12
C GLU A 83 22.56 4.89 23.05
N TYR A 84 22.17 5.83 22.18
CA TYR A 84 22.82 7.15 22.08
C TYR A 84 22.73 7.93 23.40
N ALA A 85 21.58 7.90 24.08
CA ALA A 85 21.39 8.54 25.37
C ALA A 85 22.26 7.90 26.46
N LYS A 86 22.43 6.56 26.47
CA LYS A 86 23.32 5.86 27.40
C LYS A 86 24.79 6.23 27.19
N ILE A 87 25.26 6.29 25.94
CA ILE A 87 26.64 6.68 25.62
C ILE A 87 26.88 8.16 26.00
N LYS A 88 25.90 9.03 25.75
CA LYS A 88 26.01 10.45 26.12
C LYS A 88 25.94 10.66 27.64
N GLY A 89 25.11 9.90 28.35
CA GLY A 89 24.96 9.95 29.81
C GLY A 89 26.17 9.39 30.57
N THR A 90 26.80 8.34 30.05
CA THR A 90 28.07 7.81 30.56
C THR A 90 29.28 8.68 30.19
N GLY A 91 29.13 9.65 29.30
CA GLY A 91 30.13 10.67 28.99
C GLY A 91 30.53 11.58 30.17
N LYS A 92 29.82 11.52 31.31
CA LYS A 92 30.21 12.20 32.55
C LYS A 92 30.94 11.32 33.56
N THR A 93 31.02 10.00 33.36
CA THR A 93 31.64 9.09 34.32
C THR A 93 32.31 7.91 33.61
N GLY A 94 33.61 8.04 33.31
CA GLY A 94 34.53 6.91 33.20
C GLY A 94 34.86 6.37 31.79
N SER A 95 36.13 6.55 31.40
CA SER A 95 37.01 5.65 30.64
C SER A 95 36.42 4.84 29.47
N GLY A 96 36.56 5.35 28.25
CA GLY A 96 36.41 4.59 27.01
C GLY A 96 36.94 5.39 25.83
N SER A 97 37.86 4.81 25.05
CA SER A 97 38.68 5.45 24.00
C SER A 97 37.87 6.39 23.09
N GLU A 98 38.32 7.65 23.02
CA GLU A 98 37.66 8.77 22.34
C GLU A 98 37.34 8.47 20.85
N SER A 99 38.17 7.64 20.22
CA SER A 99 38.06 7.23 18.83
C SER A 99 36.83 6.37 18.45
N ASP A 100 36.25 5.62 19.39
CA ASP A 100 35.08 4.77 19.10
C ASP A 100 33.75 5.54 19.24
N LYS A 101 33.72 6.55 20.12
CA LYS A 101 32.56 7.44 20.30
C LYS A 101 32.34 8.32 19.07
N ASP A 102 33.41 8.84 18.48
CA ASP A 102 33.32 9.68 17.28
C ASP A 102 32.80 8.91 16.05
N LYS A 103 33.20 7.63 15.91
CA LYS A 103 32.70 6.75 14.84
C LYS A 103 31.21 6.46 15.01
N GLN A 104 30.75 6.18 16.23
CA GLN A 104 29.33 5.98 16.50
C GLN A 104 28.50 7.24 16.24
N ILE A 105 28.98 8.42 16.66
CA ILE A 105 28.31 9.71 16.39
C ILE A 105 28.20 9.97 14.88
N ALA A 106 29.25 9.65 14.11
CA ALA A 106 29.23 9.79 12.65
C ALA A 106 28.21 8.86 11.98
N GLU A 107 28.14 7.59 12.42
CA GLU A 107 27.17 6.61 11.92
C GLU A 107 25.73 7.03 12.23
N LEU A 108 25.45 7.46 13.47
CA LEU A 108 24.14 7.98 13.87
C LEU A 108 23.72 9.20 13.04
N LYS A 109 24.62 10.16 12.81
CA LYS A 109 24.34 11.33 11.95
C LYS A 109 24.01 10.92 10.52
N ARG A 110 24.63 9.85 10.00
CA ARG A 110 24.34 9.34 8.68
C ARG A 110 22.93 8.73 8.62
N GLN A 111 22.57 7.89 9.59
CA GLN A 111 21.23 7.29 9.65
C GLN A 111 20.12 8.34 9.76
N VAL A 112 20.34 9.42 10.51
CA VAL A 112 19.39 10.55 10.61
C VAL A 112 19.17 11.23 9.25
N ARG A 113 20.24 11.48 8.48
CA ARG A 113 20.13 12.08 7.13
C ARG A 113 19.41 11.16 6.15
N ASP A 114 19.72 9.87 6.19
CA ASP A 114 19.07 8.88 5.33
C ASP A 114 17.56 8.80 5.66
N PHE A 115 17.21 8.92 6.95
CA PHE A 115 15.82 8.99 7.38
C PHE A 115 15.09 10.24 6.89
N GLU A 116 15.69 11.43 6.99
CA GLU A 116 15.08 12.64 6.42
C GLU A 116 14.85 12.53 4.92
N THR A 117 15.80 11.92 4.20
CA THR A 117 15.68 11.66 2.77
C THR A 117 14.50 10.75 2.47
N LEU A 118 14.38 9.62 3.19
CA LEU A 118 13.27 8.68 3.04
C LEU A 118 11.92 9.33 3.38
N LYS A 119 11.86 10.15 4.43
CA LYS A 119 10.65 10.91 4.80
C LYS A 119 10.21 11.86 3.69
N ASN A 120 11.14 12.57 3.08
CA ASN A 120 10.84 13.49 1.98
C ASN A 120 10.37 12.74 0.73
N GLN A 121 11.00 11.61 0.41
CA GLN A 121 10.57 10.74 -0.69
C GLN A 121 9.16 10.18 -0.47
N ALA A 122 8.87 9.68 0.73
CA ALA A 122 7.55 9.17 1.09
C ALA A 122 6.46 10.26 1.00
N LYS A 123 6.77 11.48 1.47
CA LYS A 123 5.87 12.63 1.37
C LYS A 123 5.59 13.01 -0.09
N SER A 124 6.63 13.08 -0.92
CA SER A 124 6.48 13.37 -2.35
C SER A 124 5.65 12.30 -3.06
N GLN A 125 5.86 11.03 -2.71
CA GLN A 125 5.10 9.92 -3.29
C GLN A 125 3.62 9.94 -2.89
N ALA A 126 3.30 10.28 -1.64
CA ALA A 126 1.92 10.47 -1.19
C ALA A 126 1.22 11.58 -1.99
N GLN A 127 1.90 12.71 -2.21
CA GLN A 127 1.36 13.81 -3.01
C GLN A 127 1.09 13.42 -4.47
N GLU A 128 1.97 12.65 -5.09
CA GLU A 128 1.74 12.15 -6.46
C GLU A 128 0.61 11.11 -6.52
N TYR A 129 0.45 10.29 -5.47
CA TYR A 129 -0.69 9.38 -5.37
C TYR A 129 -2.02 10.14 -5.29
N ASP A 130 -2.11 11.16 -4.42
CA ASP A 130 -3.29 12.01 -4.29
C ASP A 130 -3.59 12.73 -5.62
N ARG A 131 -2.57 13.27 -6.27
CA ARG A 131 -2.70 13.92 -7.58
C ARG A 131 -3.20 12.96 -8.66
N LEU A 132 -2.69 11.73 -8.69
CA LEU A 132 -3.11 10.72 -9.66
C LEU A 132 -4.55 10.24 -9.38
N ALA A 133 -4.91 10.06 -8.11
CA ALA A 133 -6.27 9.75 -7.69
C ALA A 133 -7.25 10.86 -8.13
N ASP A 134 -6.89 12.13 -7.91
CA ASP A 134 -7.68 13.27 -8.36
C ASP A 134 -7.85 13.31 -9.87
N ARG A 135 -6.78 13.06 -10.64
CA ARG A 135 -6.87 12.97 -12.11
C ARG A 135 -7.79 11.83 -12.53
N TYR A 136 -7.67 10.67 -11.91
CA TYR A 136 -8.51 9.52 -12.24
C TYR A 136 -9.98 9.79 -11.93
N ASN A 137 -10.27 10.41 -10.77
CA ASN A 137 -11.61 10.82 -10.40
C ASN A 137 -12.21 11.83 -11.39
N LYS A 138 -11.41 12.80 -11.86
CA LYS A 138 -11.84 13.78 -12.89
C LYS A 138 -12.15 13.10 -14.24
N LEU A 139 -11.24 12.26 -14.73
CA LEU A 139 -11.41 11.53 -16.00
C LEU A 139 -12.57 10.52 -15.95
N ALA A 140 -12.78 9.87 -14.81
CA ALA A 140 -13.92 8.98 -14.60
C ALA A 140 -15.26 9.74 -14.54
N GLY A 141 -15.25 10.95 -13.98
CA GLY A 141 -16.41 11.86 -13.98
C GLY A 141 -16.78 12.37 -15.38
N GLU A 142 -15.79 12.76 -16.19
CA GLU A 142 -16.00 13.23 -17.57
C GLU A 142 -16.57 12.13 -18.48
N LYS A 143 -16.07 10.89 -18.38
CA LYS A 143 -16.62 9.74 -19.13
C LYS A 143 -18.07 9.39 -18.76
N GLY A 144 -18.54 9.81 -17.59
CA GLY A 144 -19.95 9.67 -17.18
C GLY A 144 -20.88 10.71 -17.80
N ALA A 145 -20.35 11.86 -18.20
CA ALA A 145 -21.11 12.94 -18.84
C ALA A 145 -21.26 12.71 -20.36
N ASP A 146 -20.21 12.24 -21.04
CA ASP A 146 -20.25 11.99 -22.49
C ASP A 146 -21.16 10.81 -22.91
N LYS A 147 -21.52 9.92 -21.99
CA LYS A 147 -22.48 8.82 -22.28
C LYS A 147 -23.96 9.22 -22.12
N LYS A 148 -24.26 10.46 -21.76
CA LYS A 148 -25.62 10.98 -21.57
C LYS A 148 -26.07 11.96 -22.67
N ALA A 149 -25.29 12.15 -23.72
CA ALA A 149 -25.63 12.96 -24.90
C ALA A 149 -25.97 12.07 -26.09
#